data_AF-A0A7C1C9W3-F1
#
_entry.id   AF-A0A7C1C9W3-F1
#
_cell.length_a   1.000
_cell.length_b   1.000
_cell.length_c   1.000
_cell.angle_alpha   90.00
_cell.angle_beta   90.00
_cell.angle_gamma   90.00
#
_symmetry.space_group_name_H-M   'P 1'
#
loop_
_entity.id
_entity.type
_entity.pdbx_description
1 polymer ?
#
loop_
_entity_poly.entity_id
_entity_poly.type
_entity_poly.pdbx_seq_one_letter_code
_entity_poly.pdbx_strand_id
1 'polypeptide(L)'
;MPESLNNKKAHPYGDGEKFIELIPLRGEAMGTCATFNRKYICCNVHVLRSVHNCPFQCTYCFLQNYLNDGGMKVVSDIDSLMSEVKEKVFSEPRRFFRIGTWELGDSLALEDETGQAARLVKGFSVLRNAVLELKTKSDRVDGILGIDHKERTVVSWSLNTEDIINHEE
;
A
#
# COMPACT_ATOMS: atom_id res chain seq x y z
N MET A 1 36.14 -4.77 6.15
CA MET A 1 35.48 -5.64 5.15
C MET A 1 34.48 -6.48 5.91
N PRO A 2 33.15 -6.33 5.70
CA PRO A 2 32.21 -7.32 6.18
C PRO A 2 31.96 -8.34 5.07
N GLU A 3 32.07 -9.61 5.47
CA GLU A 3 31.92 -10.79 4.64
C GLU A 3 30.46 -11.00 4.22
N SER A 4 30.33 -11.37 2.94
CA SER A 4 29.20 -11.98 2.23
C SER A 4 27.96 -12.36 3.06
N LEU A 5 26.91 -11.54 2.94
CA LEU A 5 25.55 -11.96 3.24
C LEU A 5 25.07 -12.94 2.17
N ASN A 6 24.65 -14.09 2.67
CA ASN A 6 24.20 -15.29 1.98
C ASN A 6 23.09 -14.97 0.96
N ASN A 7 23.42 -15.01 -0.33
CA ASN A 7 22.47 -14.81 -1.42
C ASN A 7 21.64 -16.09 -1.65
N LYS A 8 20.72 -16.39 -0.72
CA LYS A 8 19.72 -17.44 -0.91
C LYS A 8 18.52 -16.82 -1.63
N LYS A 9 18.35 -17.14 -2.91
CA LYS A 9 17.09 -16.89 -3.62
C LYS A 9 15.99 -17.70 -2.92
N ALA A 10 15.11 -17.01 -2.21
CA ALA A 10 13.93 -17.61 -1.62
C ALA A 10 13.02 -18.19 -2.72
N HIS A 11 12.43 -19.34 -2.44
CA HIS A 11 11.40 -19.94 -3.28
C HIS A 11 10.22 -18.94 -3.38
N PRO A 12 9.66 -18.68 -4.58
CA PRO A 12 8.75 -17.55 -4.78
C PRO A 12 7.45 -17.65 -3.98
N TYR A 13 7.07 -18.86 -3.54
CA TYR A 13 5.92 -19.13 -2.68
C TYR A 13 6.23 -20.34 -1.80
N GLY A 14 5.90 -20.30 -0.51
CA GLY A 14 6.06 -21.45 0.39
C GLY A 14 6.58 -21.09 1.78
N ASP A 15 7.89 -21.15 2.01
CA ASP A 15 8.44 -21.34 3.37
C ASP A 15 9.63 -20.42 3.70
N GLY A 16 9.61 -19.16 3.26
CA GLY A 16 10.65 -18.18 3.59
C GLY A 16 10.24 -17.31 4.78
N GLU A 17 11.12 -17.14 5.77
CA GLU A 17 10.97 -16.11 6.81
C GLU A 17 10.53 -14.78 6.18
N LYS A 18 9.46 -14.18 6.73
CA LYS A 18 8.79 -12.99 6.22
C LYS A 18 9.65 -11.75 6.43
N PHE A 19 10.68 -11.55 5.62
CA PHE A 19 11.48 -10.34 5.63
C PHE A 19 10.81 -9.23 4.82
N ILE A 20 10.73 -8.04 5.40
CA ILE A 20 10.35 -6.82 4.70
C ILE A 20 11.64 -6.13 4.24
N GLU A 21 11.78 -5.94 2.93
CA GLU A 21 12.89 -5.19 2.34
C GLU A 21 12.52 -3.70 2.26
N LEU A 22 13.31 -2.85 2.91
CA LEU A 22 13.20 -1.41 2.74
C LEU A 22 13.89 -0.97 1.45
N ILE A 23 13.13 -0.41 0.52
CA ILE A 23 13.63 0.02 -0.78
C ILE A 23 13.58 1.55 -0.91
N PRO A 24 14.52 2.18 -1.64
CA PRO A 24 14.40 3.59 -1.97
C PRO A 24 13.25 3.80 -2.96
N LEU A 25 12.67 5.01 -2.97
CA LEU A 25 11.73 5.41 -4.01
C LEU A 25 12.45 5.42 -5.38
N ARG A 26 11.85 4.79 -6.38
CA ARG A 26 12.33 4.80 -7.77
C ARG A 26 11.20 5.16 -8.72
N GLY A 27 11.37 6.22 -9.50
CA GLY A 27 10.34 6.71 -10.43
C GLY A 27 9.18 7.39 -9.71
N GLU A 28 8.03 7.49 -10.39
CA GLU A 28 6.80 8.11 -9.87
C GLU A 28 6.09 7.17 -8.88
N ALA A 29 5.89 7.64 -7.65
CA ALA A 29 5.14 6.91 -6.63
C ALA A 29 3.63 6.97 -6.88
N MET A 30 3.13 8.13 -7.31
CA MET A 30 1.70 8.38 -7.49
C MET A 30 1.30 8.16 -8.94
N GLY A 31 0.22 7.43 -9.17
CA GLY A 31 -0.32 7.20 -10.51
C GLY A 31 -1.83 7.00 -10.53
N THR A 32 -2.36 6.75 -11.71
CA THR A 32 -3.74 6.25 -11.87
C THR A 32 -3.78 4.75 -11.58
N CYS A 33 -4.89 4.27 -11.01
CA CYS A 33 -5.07 2.83 -10.83
C CYS A 33 -5.06 2.04 -12.15
N ALA A 34 -4.74 0.75 -12.07
CA ALA A 34 -4.67 -0.19 -13.19
C ALA A 34 -5.98 -0.29 -13.99
N THR A 35 -7.11 0.01 -13.37
CA THR A 35 -8.44 -0.01 -14.00
C THR A 35 -8.85 1.38 -14.51
N PHE A 36 -7.93 2.33 -14.65
CA PHE A 36 -8.29 3.63 -15.22
C PHE A 36 -8.70 3.47 -16.70
N ASN A 37 -9.92 3.89 -17.03
CA ASN A 37 -10.41 3.82 -18.41
C ASN A 37 -11.47 4.91 -18.69
N ARG A 38 -11.50 5.42 -19.92
CA ARG A 38 -12.51 6.40 -20.38
C ARG A 38 -13.74 5.76 -21.03
N LYS A 39 -13.74 4.44 -21.27
CA LYS A 39 -14.83 3.70 -21.91
C LYS A 39 -15.95 3.30 -20.94
N TYR A 40 -15.75 3.45 -19.63
CA TYR A 40 -16.75 3.14 -18.59
C TYR A 40 -16.68 4.15 -17.45
N ILE A 41 -17.66 4.10 -16.54
CA ILE A 41 -17.71 4.93 -15.34
C ILE A 41 -16.54 4.53 -14.42
N CYS A 42 -15.48 5.34 -14.44
CA CYS A 42 -14.28 5.14 -13.64
C CYS A 42 -14.42 5.79 -12.27
N CYS A 43 -13.96 5.10 -11.21
CA CYS A 43 -13.92 5.64 -9.85
C CYS A 43 -12.85 6.74 -9.66
N ASN A 44 -11.94 6.91 -10.64
CA ASN A 44 -10.87 7.92 -10.68
C ASN A 44 -9.97 7.95 -9.43
N VAL A 45 -9.77 6.80 -8.81
CA VAL A 45 -8.83 6.63 -7.71
C VAL A 45 -7.39 6.65 -8.24
N HIS A 46 -6.52 7.31 -7.49
CA HIS A 46 -5.08 7.28 -7.68
C HIS A 46 -4.47 6.29 -6.71
N VAL A 47 -3.27 5.85 -7.04
CA VAL A 47 -2.53 4.85 -6.28
C VAL A 47 -1.18 5.43 -5.93
N LEU A 48 -0.75 5.19 -4.70
CA LEU A 48 0.57 5.52 -4.18
C LEU A 48 1.29 4.19 -3.98
N ARG A 49 2.32 3.94 -4.80
CA ARG A 49 3.10 2.70 -4.81
C ARG A 49 4.12 2.70 -3.68
N SER A 50 3.61 2.63 -2.45
CA SER A 50 4.41 2.69 -1.23
C SER A 50 4.85 1.32 -0.72
N VAL A 51 4.15 0.27 -1.16
CA VAL A 51 4.41 -1.13 -0.79
C VAL A 51 4.26 -2.05 -2.00
N HIS A 52 4.99 -3.17 -1.98
CA HIS A 52 4.88 -4.25 -2.93
C HIS A 52 4.72 -5.58 -2.19
N ASN A 53 3.80 -6.41 -2.66
CA ASN A 53 3.38 -7.66 -2.06
C ASN A 53 2.70 -7.47 -0.69
N CYS A 54 2.25 -8.57 -0.08
CA CYS A 54 1.51 -8.54 1.19
C CYS A 54 1.81 -9.81 2.02
N PRO A 55 1.51 -9.81 3.34
CA PRO A 55 1.80 -10.94 4.21
C PRO A 55 0.82 -12.11 4.05
N PHE A 56 -0.22 -11.95 3.23
CA PHE A 56 -1.26 -12.94 2.95
C PHE A 56 -0.90 -13.80 1.74
N GLN A 57 -1.35 -15.05 1.75
CA GLN A 57 -1.06 -16.03 0.68
C GLN A 57 -2.34 -16.45 -0.04
N CYS A 58 -3.27 -15.52 -0.26
CA CYS A 58 -4.54 -15.84 -0.90
C CYS A 58 -4.30 -16.47 -2.28
N THR A 59 -4.85 -17.65 -2.53
CA THR A 59 -4.69 -18.44 -3.77
C THR A 59 -5.20 -17.68 -5.00
N TYR A 60 -6.20 -16.82 -4.80
CA TYR A 60 -6.83 -15.99 -5.83
C TYR A 60 -6.13 -14.63 -6.02
N CYS A 61 -5.00 -14.39 -5.34
CA CYS A 61 -4.32 -13.10 -5.37
C CYS A 61 -3.72 -12.80 -6.75
N PHE A 62 -4.25 -11.78 -7.42
CA PHE A 62 -3.76 -11.37 -8.75
C PHE A 62 -2.28 -10.91 -8.74
N LEU A 63 -1.76 -10.46 -7.58
CA LEU A 63 -0.37 -10.03 -7.46
C LEU A 63 0.60 -11.17 -7.75
N GLN A 64 0.20 -12.43 -7.54
CA GLN A 64 1.07 -13.59 -7.80
C GLN A 64 1.44 -13.72 -9.29
N ASN A 65 0.57 -13.24 -10.18
CA ASN A 65 0.80 -13.22 -11.62
C ASN A 65 1.39 -11.88 -12.12
N TYR A 66 1.35 -10.84 -11.29
CA TYR A 66 1.76 -9.49 -11.66
C TYR A 66 3.17 -9.14 -11.18
N LEU A 67 3.50 -9.52 -9.94
CA LEU A 67 4.82 -9.30 -9.35
C LEU A 67 5.73 -10.49 -9.67
N ASN A 68 6.96 -10.19 -10.10
CA ASN A 68 7.92 -11.20 -10.53
C ASN A 68 8.82 -11.70 -9.39
N ASP A 69 8.66 -11.16 -8.18
CA ASP A 69 9.36 -11.59 -6.99
C ASP A 69 8.40 -11.68 -5.79
N GLY A 70 8.60 -12.68 -4.94
CA GLY A 70 7.77 -12.92 -3.76
C GLY A 70 8.15 -12.05 -2.56
N GLY A 71 9.04 -11.06 -2.73
CA GLY A 71 9.51 -10.23 -1.62
C GLY A 71 8.49 -9.17 -1.21
N MET A 72 8.27 -9.00 0.09
CA MET A 72 7.55 -7.83 0.60
C MET A 72 8.51 -6.65 0.66
N LYS A 73 8.15 -5.56 -0.03
CA LYS A 73 8.99 -4.37 -0.14
C LYS A 73 8.23 -3.14 0.28
N VAL A 74 8.90 -2.24 0.99
CA VAL A 74 8.30 -1.00 1.48
C VAL A 74 9.21 0.15 1.13
N VAL A 75 8.65 1.19 0.51
CA VAL A 75 9.39 2.42 0.23
C VAL A 75 9.72 3.12 1.55
N SER A 76 11.01 3.25 1.86
CA SER A 76 11.47 3.80 3.13
C SER A 76 11.34 5.33 3.23
N ASP A 77 11.40 6.02 2.09
CA ASP A 77 11.33 7.47 2.01
C ASP A 77 9.89 7.98 1.92
N ILE A 78 9.21 7.99 3.07
CA ILE A 78 7.81 8.44 3.18
C ILE A 78 7.67 9.95 2.90
N ASP A 79 8.72 10.73 3.18
CA ASP A 79 8.68 12.17 2.98
C ASP A 79 8.71 12.51 1.48
N SER A 80 9.47 11.76 0.67
CA SER A 80 9.39 11.84 -0.79
C SER A 80 8.03 11.40 -1.34
N LEU A 81 7.45 10.29 -0.84
CA LEU A 81 6.09 9.87 -1.21
C LEU A 81 5.06 10.99 -0.96
N MET A 82 5.12 11.60 0.23
CA MET A 82 4.22 12.68 0.61
C MET A 82 4.48 13.98 -0.16
N SER A 83 5.71 14.22 -0.60
CA SER A 83 6.05 15.39 -1.42
C SER A 83 5.37 15.29 -2.79
N GLU A 84 5.44 14.13 -3.45
CA GLU A 84 4.78 13.89 -4.73
C GLU A 84 3.25 14.03 -4.62
N VAL A 85 2.65 13.49 -3.54
CA VAL A 85 1.22 13.67 -3.26
C VAL A 85 0.87 15.16 -3.12
N LYS A 86 1.64 15.92 -2.34
CA LYS A 86 1.39 17.36 -2.11
C LYS A 86 1.51 18.16 -3.40
N GLU A 87 2.55 17.93 -4.19
CA GLU A 87 2.75 18.59 -5.48
C GLU A 87 1.55 18.36 -6.42
N LYS A 88 1.07 17.12 -6.50
CA LYS A 88 -0.11 16.79 -7.31
C LYS A 88 -1.38 17.44 -6.80
N VAL A 89 -1.62 17.38 -5.49
CA VAL A 89 -2.85 17.91 -4.87
C VAL A 89 -2.91 19.44 -4.94
N PHE A 90 -1.77 20.12 -4.76
CA PHE A 90 -1.68 21.58 -4.79
C PHE A 90 -1.72 22.18 -6.20
N SER A 91 -1.27 21.44 -7.22
CA SER A 91 -1.39 21.87 -8.62
C SER A 91 -2.83 21.83 -9.15
N GLU A 92 -3.72 21.08 -8.51
CA GLU A 92 -5.13 20.93 -8.92
C GLU A 92 -6.12 21.21 -7.75
N PRO A 93 -6.17 22.43 -7.19
CA PRO A 93 -6.88 22.74 -5.95
C PRO A 93 -8.42 22.58 -6.04
N ARG A 94 -8.98 22.55 -7.26
CA ARG A 94 -10.42 22.35 -7.50
C ARG A 94 -10.80 20.88 -7.72
N ARG A 95 -9.81 19.98 -7.77
CA ARG A 95 -10.04 18.54 -7.94
C ARG A 95 -9.98 17.85 -6.60
N PHE A 96 -10.89 16.92 -6.36
CA PHE A 96 -10.83 16.02 -5.22
C PHE A 96 -10.04 14.74 -5.58
N PHE A 97 -9.07 14.39 -4.75
CA PHE A 97 -8.21 13.22 -4.94
C PHE A 97 -8.57 12.12 -3.94
N ARG A 98 -8.76 10.92 -4.46
CA ARG A 98 -8.82 9.68 -3.68
C ARG A 98 -7.53 8.93 -3.97
N ILE A 99 -6.72 8.66 -2.96
CA ILE A 99 -5.37 8.10 -3.14
C ILE A 99 -5.22 6.86 -2.27
N GLY A 100 -4.75 5.77 -2.87
CA GLY A 100 -4.71 4.47 -2.26
C GLY A 100 -3.38 3.76 -2.26
N THR A 101 -3.09 3.00 -1.22
CA THR A 101 -1.84 2.23 -1.09
C THR A 101 -2.01 0.72 -1.28
N TRP A 102 -3.20 0.27 -1.73
CA TRP A 102 -3.56 -1.16 -1.80
C TRP A 102 -3.32 -1.82 -3.16
N GLU A 103 -2.86 -1.09 -4.18
CA GLU A 103 -2.82 -1.64 -5.55
C GLU A 103 -1.78 -2.75 -5.69
N LEU A 104 -0.60 -2.57 -5.12
CA LEU A 104 0.52 -3.50 -5.27
C LEU A 104 0.86 -4.27 -4.00
N GLY A 105 0.08 -4.10 -2.94
CA GLY A 105 0.29 -4.73 -1.65
C GLY A 105 -0.76 -4.31 -0.62
N ASP A 106 -0.61 -4.76 0.63
CA ASP A 106 -1.46 -4.37 1.75
C ASP A 106 -0.63 -3.55 2.74
N SER A 107 -0.63 -2.22 2.59
CA SER A 107 0.25 -1.35 3.36
C SER A 107 -0.09 -1.33 4.86
N LEU A 108 -1.36 -1.53 5.20
CA LEU A 108 -1.83 -1.47 6.58
C LEU A 108 -1.51 -2.79 7.32
N ALA A 109 -1.48 -3.92 6.61
CA ALA A 109 -1.01 -5.19 7.17
C ALA A 109 0.49 -5.19 7.53
N LEU A 110 1.26 -4.19 7.08
CA LEU A 110 2.67 -3.99 7.38
C LEU A 110 2.89 -2.83 8.38
N GLU A 111 1.84 -2.33 9.03
CA GLU A 111 1.92 -1.14 9.85
C GLU A 111 2.79 -1.33 11.09
N ASP A 112 2.71 -2.49 11.75
CA ASP A 112 3.45 -2.75 12.99
C ASP A 112 4.96 -2.75 12.76
N GLU A 113 5.40 -3.18 11.58
CA GLU A 113 6.82 -3.22 11.20
C GLU A 113 7.32 -1.89 10.61
N THR A 114 6.43 -1.11 9.96
CA THR A 114 6.84 0.02 9.12
C THR A 114 6.43 1.39 9.65
N GLY A 115 5.32 1.48 10.39
CA GLY A 115 4.68 2.73 10.80
C GLY A 115 4.28 3.64 9.63
N GLN A 116 4.21 3.11 8.41
CA GLN A 116 4.02 3.89 7.19
C GLN A 116 2.60 4.46 7.13
N ALA A 117 1.58 3.68 7.46
CA ALA A 117 0.20 4.13 7.43
C ALA A 117 -0.01 5.29 8.41
N ALA A 118 0.50 5.22 9.65
CA ALA A 118 0.43 6.34 10.59
C ALA A 118 1.05 7.63 10.05
N ARG A 119 2.19 7.53 9.37
CA ARG A 119 2.85 8.69 8.73
C ARG A 119 2.02 9.26 7.58
N LEU A 120 1.45 8.40 6.73
CA LEU A 120 0.58 8.82 5.63
C LEU A 120 -0.71 9.45 6.15
N VAL A 121 -1.38 8.87 7.15
CA VAL A 121 -2.60 9.43 7.77
C VAL A 121 -2.33 10.86 8.27
N LYS A 122 -1.21 11.08 8.98
CA LYS A 122 -0.79 12.42 9.42
C LYS A 122 -0.48 13.35 8.24
N GLY A 123 0.14 12.83 7.18
CA GLY A 123 0.45 13.60 5.98
C GLY A 123 -0.80 14.06 5.22
N PHE A 124 -1.84 13.22 5.18
CA PHE A 124 -3.10 13.53 4.50
C PHE A 124 -4.03 14.42 5.32
N SER A 125 -3.95 14.43 6.65
CA SER A 125 -4.83 15.23 7.52
C SER A 125 -4.74 16.75 7.27
N VAL A 126 -3.64 17.22 6.67
CA VAL A 126 -3.44 18.63 6.31
C VAL A 126 -3.87 18.98 4.88
N LEU A 127 -4.30 17.99 4.08
CA LEU A 127 -4.68 18.19 2.68
C LEU A 127 -6.19 18.47 2.57
N ARG A 128 -6.56 19.59 1.95
CA ARG A 128 -7.98 20.05 1.89
C ARG A 128 -8.83 19.30 0.85
N ASN A 129 -8.20 18.79 -0.20
CA ASN A 129 -8.87 18.19 -1.35
C ASN A 129 -8.33 16.79 -1.69
N ALA A 130 -7.80 16.07 -0.69
CA ALA A 130 -7.36 14.68 -0.85
C ALA A 130 -7.83 13.81 0.31
N VAL A 131 -8.07 12.53 0.06
CA VAL A 131 -8.31 11.50 1.08
C VAL A 131 -7.40 10.31 0.83
N LEU A 132 -6.83 9.78 1.91
CA LEU A 132 -6.13 8.52 1.92
C LEU A 132 -7.15 7.40 2.06
N GLU A 133 -7.10 6.41 1.18
CA GLU A 133 -7.85 5.18 1.33
C GLU A 133 -6.87 4.05 1.70
N LEU A 134 -7.19 3.32 2.76
CA LEU A 134 -6.46 2.13 3.19
C LEU A 134 -7.41 0.94 3.04
N LYS A 135 -6.91 -0.15 2.45
CA LYS A 135 -7.67 -1.39 2.32
C LYS A 135 -6.81 -2.53 2.84
N THR A 136 -7.38 -3.35 3.72
CA THR A 136 -6.63 -4.43 4.34
C THR A 136 -7.44 -5.71 4.55
N LYS A 137 -6.75 -6.83 4.74
CA LYS A 137 -7.30 -8.06 5.36
C LYS A 137 -6.88 -8.25 6.81
N SER A 138 -6.04 -7.36 7.34
CA SER A 138 -5.50 -7.45 8.69
C SER A 138 -6.36 -6.70 9.73
N ASP A 139 -6.04 -6.95 11.00
CA ASP A 139 -6.45 -6.19 12.16
C ASP A 139 -5.36 -5.21 12.66
N ARG A 140 -4.29 -4.98 11.86
CA ARG A 140 -3.11 -4.16 12.21
C ARG A 140 -3.41 -2.66 12.15
N VAL A 141 -4.37 -2.21 12.95
CA VAL A 141 -4.88 -0.82 12.94
C VAL A 141 -4.40 0.01 14.11
N ASP A 142 -3.78 -0.60 15.12
CA ASP A 142 -3.42 0.08 16.38
C ASP A 142 -2.56 1.32 16.15
N GLY A 143 -1.64 1.29 15.19
CA GLY A 143 -0.79 2.43 14.82
C GLY A 143 -1.55 3.67 14.35
N ILE A 144 -2.80 3.52 13.89
CA ILE A 144 -3.61 4.62 13.34
C ILE A 144 -4.79 5.05 14.21
N LEU A 145 -5.22 4.23 15.18
CA LEU A 145 -6.44 4.49 15.99
C LEU A 145 -6.43 5.83 16.73
N GLY A 146 -5.25 6.26 17.23
CA GLY A 146 -5.10 7.49 18.01
C GLY A 146 -4.87 8.76 17.20
N ILE A 147 -4.86 8.68 15.87
CA ILE A 147 -4.48 9.81 15.01
C ILE A 147 -5.73 10.62 14.64
N ASP A 148 -5.69 11.93 14.90
CA ASP A 148 -6.67 12.87 14.35
C ASP A 148 -6.44 13.03 12.84
N HIS A 149 -7.13 12.18 12.07
CA HIS A 149 -7.02 12.11 10.61
C HIS A 149 -7.80 13.22 9.88
N LYS A 150 -8.52 14.10 10.59
CA LYS A 150 -9.27 15.23 10.01
C LYS A 150 -10.24 14.86 8.86
N GLU A 151 -10.87 13.69 8.96
CA GLU A 151 -11.76 13.15 7.90
C GLU A 151 -11.03 12.90 6.56
N ARG A 152 -9.69 12.83 6.57
CA ARG A 152 -8.84 12.62 5.38
C ARG A 152 -8.34 11.19 5.22
N THR A 153 -9.00 10.25 5.89
CA THR A 153 -8.65 8.83 5.82
C THR A 153 -9.92 7.99 5.84
N VAL A 154 -9.97 7.01 4.95
CA VAL A 154 -11.00 5.98 4.90
C VAL A 154 -10.30 4.63 5.01
N VAL A 155 -10.70 3.81 5.97
CA VAL A 155 -10.18 2.45 6.15
C VAL A 155 -11.27 1.46 5.73
N SER A 156 -10.91 0.45 4.94
CA SER A 156 -11.81 -0.58 4.47
C SER A 156 -11.20 -1.97 4.67
N TRP A 157 -12.06 -2.95 4.91
CA TRP A 157 -11.65 -4.35 5.07
C TRP A 157 -12.16 -5.17 3.89
N SER A 158 -11.30 -6.06 3.39
CA SER A 158 -11.74 -7.13 2.50
C SER A 158 -12.48 -8.18 3.34
N LEU A 159 -13.66 -8.58 2.89
CA LEU A 159 -14.46 -9.62 3.52
C LEU A 159 -14.77 -10.71 2.51
N ASN A 160 -14.94 -11.93 2.99
CA ASN A 160 -15.34 -13.07 2.19
C ASN A 160 -16.22 -14.03 2.99
N THR A 161 -16.77 -15.04 2.32
CA THR A 161 -17.46 -16.14 3.02
C THR A 161 -16.47 -16.99 3.80
N GLU A 162 -16.93 -17.63 4.89
CA GLU A 162 -16.09 -18.51 5.72
C GLU A 162 -15.39 -19.60 4.90
N ASP A 163 -16.07 -20.15 3.88
CA ASP A 163 -15.51 -21.18 3.02
C ASP A 163 -14.26 -20.69 2.27
N ILE A 164 -14.34 -19.48 1.68
CA ILE A 164 -13.21 -18.89 0.97
C ILE A 164 -12.10 -18.50 1.95
N ILE A 165 -12.44 -17.94 3.12
CA ILE A 165 -11.43 -17.58 4.14
C ILE A 165 -10.66 -18.82 4.61
N ASN A 166 -11.34 -19.95 4.81
CA ASN A 166 -10.71 -21.15 5.36
C ASN A 166 -9.87 -21.95 4.34
N HIS A 167 -10.17 -21.84 3.05
CA HIS A 167 -9.55 -22.69 2.02
C HIS A 167 -8.66 -21.91 1.04
N GLU A 168 -8.87 -20.61 0.86
CA GLU A 168 -8.24 -19.82 -0.20
C GLU A 168 -7.49 -18.57 0.30
N GLU A 169 -7.53 -18.25 1.61
CA GLU A 169 -6.82 -17.13 2.24
C GLU A 169 -5.78 -17.58 3.27
#